data_AF-A0A6L7VUP9-F1
#
_entry.id   AF-A0A6L7VUP9-F1
#
_cell.length_a   1.000
_cell.length_b   1.000
_cell.length_c   1.000
_cell.angle_alpha   90.00
_cell.angle_beta   90.00
_cell.angle_gamma   90.00
#
_symmetry.space_group_name_H-M   'P 1'
#
loop_
_entity.id
_entity.type
_entity.pdbx_description
1 polymer ?
#
loop_
_entity_poly.entity_id
_entity_poly.type
_entity_poly.pdbx_seq_one_letter_code
_entity_poly.pdbx_strand_id
1 'polypeptide(L)'
;MKKLLVVALLSIGLSVSAEDLQQIYHLAVENDTQFAQAKIQRKIAGEQARQSLASLLPTVNLSLGGGSRRTTKYRRTYPSELLNDPSGRFFGADPETNEVWTVNESREEFPSGYSVNLSQVLFSIPTFISYRNSRVSFQGAKETFASQEQNLIIRVVRAYFDVLQARDSLDNALARRESNERQLQQTKQRYDVGLTAITDVLNAQASFDTLEVGLNQSRNRLDTTFLTLERITGQPIQQLARLSEDYPIENPNPNDEEFWVNYALQHNPGVLSAERGYRTARWNHWNTLLNYFSVPSINLNMTYSYSESPIEDPFTQLDTGYDLISESISTNIGFSIGFSVAGGRRISQNRVSALSREQSRLNMINQRLTIEEQVRALFRNVVQTVLQIDALERSLESNRASLDATEKGYEVGTRNIIEVLNAQNALFSAELNLRNTVHTYITQMLQLKQTVGMLNPNDLLELNKHMDHDNVVTPVSSMSGK
;
A
#
# COMPACT_ATOMS: atom_id res chain seq x y z
N MET A 1 38.94 -22.66 30.91
CA MET A 1 37.73 -23.52 31.11
C MET A 1 36.70 -23.14 30.05
N LYS A 2 36.67 -23.87 28.93
CA LYS A 2 35.51 -24.60 28.39
C LYS A 2 34.15 -23.91 28.59
N LYS A 3 33.53 -23.52 27.47
CA LYS A 3 32.20 -24.01 27.03
C LYS A 3 32.03 -23.73 25.54
N LEU A 4 32.35 -24.74 24.74
CA LEU A 4 31.89 -24.92 23.36
C LEU A 4 30.37 -25.13 23.40
N LEU A 5 29.63 -24.32 22.65
CA LEU A 5 28.20 -24.51 22.44
C LEU A 5 28.04 -25.13 21.05
N VAL A 6 27.82 -26.45 21.07
CA VAL A 6 27.51 -27.27 19.90
C VAL A 6 26.09 -26.90 19.46
N VAL A 7 25.97 -26.26 18.30
CA VAL A 7 24.69 -26.08 17.61
C VAL A 7 24.37 -27.42 16.94
N ALA A 8 23.49 -28.20 17.56
CA ALA A 8 22.91 -29.37 16.94
C ALA A 8 21.94 -28.90 15.84
N LEU A 9 22.31 -29.12 14.58
CA LEU A 9 21.37 -29.11 13.46
C LEU A 9 20.37 -30.24 13.68
N LEU A 10 19.20 -29.92 14.23
CA LEU A 10 18.01 -30.74 14.06
C LEU A 10 17.47 -30.48 12.66
N SER A 11 17.85 -31.32 11.73
CA SER A 11 17.17 -31.52 10.45
C SER A 11 15.78 -32.09 10.75
N ILE A 12 14.82 -31.21 11.03
CA ILE A 12 13.40 -31.54 10.92
C ILE A 12 13.18 -31.73 9.42
N GLY A 13 13.01 -32.99 9.00
CA GLY A 13 12.49 -33.28 7.68
C GLY A 13 11.11 -32.67 7.58
N LEU A 14 11.04 -31.48 6.98
CA LEU A 14 9.79 -30.94 6.48
C LEU A 14 9.28 -31.98 5.48
N SER A 15 8.19 -32.65 5.82
CA SER A 15 7.34 -33.24 4.82
C SER A 15 7.04 -32.12 3.83
N VAL A 16 7.64 -32.19 2.64
CA VAL A 16 7.37 -31.29 1.52
C VAL A 16 5.98 -31.67 1.04
N SER A 17 4.97 -31.18 1.75
CA SER A 17 3.61 -31.14 1.26
C SER A 17 3.52 -30.00 0.26
N ALA A 18 2.79 -30.22 -0.84
CA ALA A 18 2.54 -29.19 -1.82
C ALA A 18 2.04 -27.92 -1.14
N GLU A 19 2.60 -26.76 -1.48
CA GLU A 19 2.12 -25.51 -0.93
C GLU A 19 0.76 -25.19 -1.55
N ASP A 20 -0.24 -25.11 -0.69
CA ASP A 20 -1.62 -24.84 -1.08
C ASP A 20 -1.85 -23.32 -1.21
N LEU A 21 -2.97 -22.92 -1.82
CA LEU A 21 -3.25 -21.50 -2.07
C LEU A 21 -3.30 -20.68 -0.76
N GLN A 22 -3.70 -21.32 0.34
CA GLN A 22 -3.76 -20.70 1.65
C GLN A 22 -2.36 -20.43 2.22
N GLN A 23 -1.44 -21.39 2.12
CA GLN A 23 -0.05 -21.26 2.56
C GLN A 23 0.66 -20.17 1.77
N ILE A 24 0.48 -20.13 0.46
CA ILE A 24 1.02 -19.07 -0.41
C ILE A 24 0.49 -17.69 0.03
N TYR A 25 -0.80 -17.58 0.35
CA TYR A 25 -1.36 -16.34 0.88
C TYR A 25 -0.77 -15.94 2.23
N HIS A 26 -0.58 -16.90 3.16
CA HIS A 26 0.05 -16.61 4.45
C HIS A 26 1.49 -16.09 4.29
N LEU A 27 2.29 -16.71 3.42
CA LEU A 27 3.64 -16.24 3.08
C LEU A 27 3.61 -14.82 2.50
N ALA A 28 2.65 -14.55 1.61
CA ALA A 28 2.47 -13.22 1.04
C ALA A 28 2.06 -12.17 2.09
N VAL A 29 1.23 -12.52 3.07
CA VAL A 29 0.85 -11.61 4.17
C VAL A 29 2.06 -11.21 5.01
N GLU A 30 3.03 -12.11 5.19
CA GLU A 30 4.24 -11.86 5.96
C GLU A 30 5.28 -11.05 5.18
N ASN A 31 5.43 -11.32 3.88
CA ASN A 31 6.56 -10.83 3.10
C ASN A 31 6.22 -9.76 2.03
N ASP A 32 4.95 -9.59 1.65
CA ASP A 32 4.58 -8.63 0.60
C ASP A 32 4.81 -7.18 1.07
N THR A 33 5.72 -6.50 0.36
CA THR A 33 6.14 -5.13 0.70
C THR A 33 5.02 -4.10 0.52
N GLN A 34 4.13 -4.27 -0.46
CA GLN A 34 3.03 -3.34 -0.70
C GLN A 34 1.98 -3.44 0.42
N PHE A 35 1.71 -4.65 0.90
CA PHE A 35 0.84 -4.91 2.04
C PHE A 35 1.42 -4.36 3.34
N ALA A 36 2.71 -4.59 3.59
CA ALA A 36 3.42 -4.04 4.74
C ALA A 36 3.37 -2.49 4.76
N GLN A 37 3.57 -1.84 3.61
CA GLN A 37 3.44 -0.38 3.47
C GLN A 37 2.02 0.10 3.82
N ALA A 38 0.97 -0.56 3.29
CA ALA A 38 -0.42 -0.23 3.61
C ALA A 38 -0.73 -0.36 5.10
N LYS A 39 -0.22 -1.43 5.75
CA LYS A 39 -0.35 -1.65 7.20
C LYS A 39 0.31 -0.53 8.01
N ILE A 40 1.48 -0.05 7.59
CA ILE A 40 2.20 1.07 8.21
C ILE A 40 1.43 2.37 8.01
N GLN A 41 0.94 2.66 6.80
CA GLN A 41 0.15 3.88 6.53
C GLN A 41 -1.11 3.97 7.41
N ARG A 42 -1.81 2.84 7.61
CA ARG A 42 -2.94 2.76 8.55
C ARG A 42 -2.51 3.09 9.99
N LYS A 43 -1.35 2.58 10.44
CA LYS A 43 -0.80 2.88 11.78
C LYS A 43 -0.44 4.36 11.92
N ILE A 44 0.22 4.95 10.91
CA ILE A 44 0.56 6.39 10.87
C ILE A 44 -0.70 7.24 11.04
N ALA A 45 -1.75 6.95 10.26
CA ALA A 45 -3.03 7.67 10.37
C ALA A 45 -3.66 7.52 11.76
N GLY A 46 -3.50 6.35 12.39
CA GLY A 46 -3.93 6.11 13.77
C GLY A 46 -3.18 6.97 14.80
N GLU A 47 -1.86 7.10 14.65
CA GLU A 47 -1.04 7.95 15.52
C GLU A 47 -1.33 9.45 15.29
N GLN A 48 -1.57 9.88 14.05
CA GLN A 48 -2.02 11.25 13.76
C GLN A 48 -3.37 11.57 14.42
N ALA A 49 -4.29 10.61 14.46
CA ALA A 49 -5.54 10.76 15.21
C ALA A 49 -5.28 10.90 16.73
N ARG A 50 -4.33 10.15 17.30
CA ARG A 50 -3.93 10.29 18.72
C ARG A 50 -3.24 11.63 19.00
N GLN A 51 -2.36 12.09 18.12
CA GLN A 51 -1.73 13.42 18.22
C GLN A 51 -2.79 14.54 18.24
N SER A 52 -3.81 14.43 17.38
CA SER A 52 -4.91 15.40 17.39
C SER A 52 -5.74 15.36 18.68
N LEU A 53 -5.89 14.19 19.30
CA LEU A 53 -6.52 14.08 20.63
C LEU A 53 -5.65 14.72 21.71
N ALA A 54 -4.33 14.52 21.66
CA ALA A 54 -3.40 15.10 22.62
C ALA A 54 -3.46 16.65 22.63
N SER A 55 -3.80 17.28 21.50
CA SER A 55 -4.03 18.74 21.45
C SER A 55 -5.23 19.24 22.26
N LEU A 56 -6.10 18.34 22.73
CA LEU A 56 -7.22 18.63 23.63
C LEU A 56 -6.89 18.31 25.11
N LEU A 57 -5.73 17.71 25.38
CA LEU A 57 -5.30 17.31 26.72
C LEU A 57 -4.34 18.35 27.33
N PRO A 58 -4.10 18.30 28.66
CA PRO A 58 -3.21 19.26 29.29
C PRO A 58 -1.78 19.00 28.85
N THR A 59 -1.05 20.06 28.57
CA THR A 59 0.39 20.01 28.26
C THR A 59 1.16 20.59 29.43
N VAL A 60 2.23 19.92 29.86
CA VAL A 60 3.12 20.39 30.92
C VAL A 60 4.51 20.54 30.32
N ASN A 61 5.06 21.75 30.37
CA ASN A 61 6.39 22.07 29.86
C ASN A 61 7.27 22.54 31.01
N LEU A 62 8.46 21.95 31.15
CA LEU A 62 9.52 22.42 32.04
C LEU A 62 10.55 23.16 31.19
N SER A 63 10.78 24.43 31.52
CA SER A 63 11.83 25.25 30.91
C SER A 63 12.90 25.53 31.95
N LEU A 64 14.14 25.14 31.67
CA LEU A 64 15.31 25.50 32.47
C LEU A 64 16.06 26.60 31.71
N GLY A 65 16.34 27.71 32.38
CA GLY A 65 17.01 28.86 31.81
C GLY A 65 18.27 29.19 32.61
N GLY A 66 19.38 29.37 31.92
CA GLY A 66 20.62 29.87 32.48
C GLY A 66 21.34 30.64 31.39
N GLY A 67 21.96 31.77 31.72
CA GLY A 67 22.64 32.59 30.74
C GLY A 67 23.70 33.48 31.37
N SER A 68 24.46 34.18 30.52
CA SER A 68 25.27 35.32 30.92
C SER A 68 24.66 36.57 30.32
N ARG A 69 24.46 37.60 31.13
CA ARG A 69 24.01 38.92 30.69
C ARG A 69 25.09 39.92 31.05
N ARG A 70 25.72 40.50 30.03
CA ARG A 70 26.63 41.63 30.24
C ARG A 70 25.89 42.94 30.05
N THR A 71 25.86 43.76 31.08
CA THR A 71 25.29 45.11 31.05
C THR A 71 26.44 46.12 31.17
N THR A 72 26.59 46.97 30.15
CA THR A 72 27.57 48.06 30.15
C THR A 72 26.82 49.38 30.25
N LYS A 73 27.03 50.12 31.34
CA LYS A 73 26.43 51.44 31.54
C LYS A 73 27.45 52.53 31.15
N TYR A 74 27.03 53.46 30.30
CA TYR A 74 27.83 54.63 29.90
C TYR A 74 27.31 55.86 30.63
N ARG A 75 28.21 56.62 31.27
CA ARG A 75 27.88 57.91 31.88
C ARG A 75 28.39 59.03 30.99
N ARG A 76 27.52 60.00 30.72
CA ARG A 76 27.87 61.26 30.06
C ARG A 76 28.43 62.19 31.13
N THR A 77 29.68 62.62 30.99
CA THR A 77 30.34 63.51 31.95
C THR A 77 30.73 64.80 31.25
N TYR A 78 30.38 65.94 31.85
CA TYR A 78 30.72 67.26 31.31
C TYR A 78 32.13 67.70 31.74
N PRO A 79 32.85 68.49 30.93
CA PRO A 79 34.26 68.84 31.18
C PRO A 79 34.54 69.50 32.54
N SER A 80 33.59 70.24 33.09
CA SER A 80 33.73 70.92 34.39
C SER A 80 33.84 69.95 35.59
N GLU A 81 33.45 68.70 35.41
CA GLU A 81 33.49 67.65 36.45
C GLU A 81 34.76 66.78 36.37
N LEU A 82 35.57 66.92 35.30
CA LEU A 82 36.76 66.08 35.04
C LEU A 82 37.99 66.44 35.91
N LEU A 83 37.98 67.58 36.61
CA LEU A 83 39.12 68.04 37.42
C LEU A 83 39.39 67.20 38.68
N ASN A 84 38.46 66.30 39.05
CA ASN A 84 38.52 65.53 40.30
C ASN A 84 38.34 64.00 40.12
N ASP A 85 38.43 63.45 38.91
CA ASP A 85 38.30 61.99 38.69
C ASP A 85 39.67 61.32 38.43
N PRO A 86 40.23 60.55 39.39
CA PRO A 86 41.55 59.94 39.25
C PRO A 86 41.58 58.66 38.39
N SER A 87 40.44 58.20 37.84
CA SER A 87 40.30 56.83 37.31
C SER A 87 40.19 56.72 35.77
N GLY A 88 40.25 57.84 35.05
CA GLY A 88 39.78 57.97 33.66
C GLY A 88 40.34 56.98 32.62
N ARG A 89 39.53 55.99 32.25
CA ARG A 89 39.60 55.29 30.95
C ARG A 89 38.62 55.96 29.98
N PHE A 90 39.14 56.78 29.08
CA PHE A 90 38.35 57.61 28.16
C PHE A 90 38.18 56.94 26.80
N PHE A 91 36.95 56.94 26.26
CA PHE A 91 36.67 56.42 24.92
C PHE A 91 35.99 57.49 24.06
N GLY A 92 36.82 58.26 23.35
CA GLY A 92 36.37 59.24 22.36
C GLY A 92 35.77 60.51 22.96
N ALA A 93 36.19 61.65 22.43
CA ALA A 93 35.56 62.95 22.67
C ALA A 93 34.84 63.36 21.39
N ASP A 94 33.59 63.82 21.50
CA ASP A 94 32.91 64.47 20.39
C ASP A 94 33.57 65.85 20.16
N PRO A 95 34.18 66.12 18.99
CA PRO A 95 34.94 67.35 18.75
C PRO A 95 34.09 68.63 18.77
N GLU A 96 32.77 68.54 18.56
CA GLU A 96 31.90 69.72 18.47
C GLU A 96 31.29 70.12 19.81
N THR A 97 31.04 69.16 20.70
CA THR A 97 30.36 69.38 21.99
C THR A 97 31.30 69.27 23.19
N ASN A 98 32.53 68.80 22.98
CA ASN A 98 33.53 68.53 24.01
C ASN A 98 33.05 67.54 25.09
N GLU A 99 32.13 66.66 24.72
CA GLU A 99 31.53 65.66 25.61
C GLU A 99 32.40 64.41 25.70
N VAL A 100 32.56 63.90 26.94
CA VAL A 100 33.36 62.70 27.21
C VAL A 100 32.43 61.62 27.77
N TRP A 101 32.39 60.47 27.10
CA TRP A 101 31.67 59.29 27.59
C TRP A 101 32.63 58.43 28.40
N THR A 102 32.27 58.20 29.66
CA THR A 102 33.02 57.30 30.56
C THR A 102 32.25 56.00 30.72
N VAL A 103 32.94 54.87 30.54
CA VAL A 103 32.38 53.56 30.90
C VAL A 103 32.48 53.48 32.41
N ASN A 104 31.34 53.62 33.09
CA ASN A 104 31.32 53.63 34.55
C ASN A 104 31.38 52.20 35.11
N GLU A 105 30.71 51.25 34.44
CA GLU A 105 30.65 49.86 34.91
C GLU A 105 30.30 48.90 33.76
N SER A 106 31.02 47.77 33.70
CA SER A 106 30.67 46.61 32.87
C SER A 106 30.45 45.43 33.81
N ARG A 107 29.21 44.98 33.95
CA ARG A 107 28.87 43.85 34.83
C ARG A 107 28.45 42.65 34.00
N GLU A 108 28.89 41.47 34.43
CA GLU A 108 28.45 40.20 33.89
C GLU A 108 27.60 39.49 34.96
N GLU A 109 26.34 39.23 34.63
CA GLU A 109 25.36 38.54 35.49
C GLU A 109 25.12 37.14 34.95
N PHE A 110 24.90 36.17 35.84
CA PHE A 110 24.61 34.79 35.44
C PHE A 110 23.22 34.36 35.90
N PRO A 111 22.13 34.93 35.33
CA PRO A 111 20.78 34.58 35.75
C PRO A 111 20.51 33.10 35.52
N SER A 112 19.84 32.48 36.49
CA SER A 112 19.41 31.09 36.40
C SER A 112 17.98 30.93 36.90
N GLY A 113 17.26 29.92 36.41
CA GLY A 113 15.88 29.71 36.80
C GLY A 113 15.23 28.51 36.13
N TYR A 114 14.05 28.17 36.63
CA TYR A 114 13.22 27.13 36.04
C TYR A 114 11.75 27.56 36.05
N SER A 115 10.99 27.14 35.05
CA SER A 115 9.55 27.37 35.00
C SER A 115 8.82 26.11 34.54
N VAL A 116 7.69 25.83 35.21
CA VAL A 116 6.75 24.78 34.85
C VAL A 116 5.49 25.45 34.34
N ASN A 117 5.14 25.21 33.09
CA ASN A 117 3.94 25.73 32.45
C ASN A 117 2.96 24.58 32.14
N LEU A 118 1.78 24.62 32.74
CA LEU A 118 0.62 23.79 32.40
C LEU A 118 -0.30 24.61 31.50
N SER A 119 -0.57 24.12 30.29
CA SER A 119 -1.53 24.72 29.36
C SER A 119 -2.61 23.73 28.97
N GLN A 120 -3.89 24.14 29.09
CA GLN A 120 -5.07 23.36 28.74
C GLN A 120 -6.04 24.19 27.91
N VAL A 121 -6.44 23.64 26.75
CA VAL A 121 -7.55 24.20 25.96
C VAL A 121 -8.87 23.81 26.64
N LEU A 122 -9.54 24.76 27.28
CA LEU A 122 -10.86 24.50 27.90
C LEU A 122 -11.98 24.52 26.85
N PHE A 123 -11.87 25.41 25.86
CA PHE A 123 -12.83 25.50 24.76
C PHE A 123 -12.15 26.01 23.48
N SER A 124 -12.21 25.22 22.41
CA SER A 124 -11.79 25.63 21.06
C SER A 124 -12.50 24.78 20.00
N ILE A 125 -13.41 25.40 19.25
CA ILE A 125 -14.10 24.73 18.14
C ILE A 125 -13.10 24.23 17.07
N PRO A 126 -12.10 25.03 16.62
CA PRO A 126 -11.09 24.57 15.67
C PRO A 126 -10.31 23.34 16.14
N THR A 127 -9.90 23.28 17.40
CA THR A 127 -9.15 22.13 17.95
C THR A 127 -10.03 20.87 17.98
N PHE A 128 -11.30 21.00 18.38
CA PHE A 128 -12.25 19.88 18.35
C PHE A 128 -12.54 19.39 16.92
N ILE A 129 -12.68 20.30 15.95
CA ILE A 129 -12.86 19.94 14.54
C ILE A 129 -11.61 19.26 14.00
N SER A 130 -10.41 19.74 14.34
CA SER A 130 -9.15 19.09 13.96
C SER A 130 -9.11 17.63 14.44
N TYR A 131 -9.47 17.38 15.70
CA TYR A 131 -9.61 16.01 16.22
C TYR A 131 -10.64 15.18 15.46
N ARG A 132 -11.84 15.73 15.23
CA ARG A 132 -12.90 15.03 14.47
C ARG A 132 -12.45 14.71 13.04
N ASN A 133 -11.76 15.63 12.40
CA ASN A 133 -11.21 15.49 11.07
C ASN A 133 -10.17 14.36 11.01
N SER A 134 -9.20 14.36 11.92
CA SER A 134 -8.18 13.29 12.00
C SER A 134 -8.80 11.92 12.29
N ARG A 135 -9.89 11.86 13.08
CA ARG A 135 -10.64 10.61 13.29
C ARG A 135 -11.31 10.10 12.01
N VAL A 136 -11.91 10.99 11.22
CA VAL A 136 -12.53 10.63 9.92
C VAL A 136 -11.46 10.24 8.90
N SER A 137 -10.33 10.95 8.87
CA SER A 137 -9.17 10.61 8.04
C SER A 137 -8.62 9.22 8.40
N PHE A 138 -8.50 8.88 9.68
CA PHE A 138 -8.13 7.54 10.12
C PHE A 138 -9.15 6.47 9.70
N GLN A 139 -10.45 6.77 9.73
CA GLN A 139 -11.45 5.86 9.16
C GLN A 139 -11.22 5.63 7.67
N GLY A 140 -10.97 6.69 6.88
CA GLY A 140 -10.61 6.54 5.46
C GLY A 140 -9.36 5.68 5.25
N ALA A 141 -8.33 5.84 6.08
CA ALA A 141 -7.13 5.01 6.03
C ALA A 141 -7.40 3.53 6.37
N LYS A 142 -8.41 3.23 7.21
CA LYS A 142 -8.86 1.84 7.44
C LYS A 142 -9.51 1.24 6.21
N GLU A 143 -10.38 1.98 5.52
CA GLU A 143 -11.03 1.52 4.29
C GLU A 143 -10.01 1.31 3.16
N THR A 144 -9.04 2.22 3.04
CA THR A 144 -7.92 2.05 2.10
C THR A 144 -7.11 0.79 2.43
N PHE A 145 -6.84 0.52 3.72
CA PHE A 145 -6.15 -0.70 4.12
C PHE A 145 -6.98 -1.97 3.80
N ALA A 146 -8.29 -1.96 4.03
CA ALA A 146 -9.17 -3.07 3.67
C ALA A 146 -9.18 -3.34 2.15
N SER A 147 -9.12 -2.28 1.32
CA SER A 147 -8.92 -2.44 -0.13
C SER A 147 -7.58 -3.11 -0.45
N GLN A 148 -6.50 -2.75 0.27
CA GLN A 148 -5.18 -3.37 0.07
C GLN A 148 -5.12 -4.82 0.55
N GLU A 149 -5.86 -5.19 1.60
CA GLU A 149 -6.04 -6.60 2.01
C GLU A 149 -6.64 -7.42 0.86
N GLN A 150 -7.70 -6.92 0.23
CA GLN A 150 -8.33 -7.60 -0.91
C GLN A 150 -7.44 -7.60 -2.16
N ASN A 151 -6.69 -6.52 -2.42
CA ASN A 151 -5.71 -6.47 -3.52
C ASN A 151 -4.62 -7.54 -3.34
N LEU A 152 -4.14 -7.77 -2.12
CA LEU A 152 -3.16 -8.83 -1.86
C LEU A 152 -3.72 -10.20 -2.24
N ILE A 153 -4.96 -10.50 -1.82
CA ILE A 153 -5.64 -11.76 -2.17
C ILE A 153 -5.67 -11.95 -3.69
N ILE A 154 -6.13 -10.94 -4.44
CA ILE A 154 -6.17 -11.02 -5.91
C ILE A 154 -4.79 -11.16 -6.54
N ARG A 155 -3.76 -10.46 -6.06
CA ARG A 155 -2.40 -10.60 -6.59
C ARG A 155 -1.86 -12.02 -6.37
N VAL A 156 -2.09 -12.60 -5.21
CA VAL A 156 -1.70 -13.98 -4.88
C VAL A 156 -2.43 -14.97 -5.79
N VAL A 157 -3.76 -14.87 -5.86
CA VAL A 157 -4.59 -15.74 -6.70
C VAL A 157 -4.15 -15.66 -8.16
N ARG A 158 -3.98 -14.45 -8.72
CA ARG A 158 -3.54 -14.31 -10.12
C ARG A 158 -2.16 -14.95 -10.34
N ALA A 159 -1.18 -14.66 -9.48
CA ALA A 159 0.14 -15.25 -9.60
C ALA A 159 0.11 -16.80 -9.49
N TYR A 160 -0.73 -17.34 -8.62
CA TYR A 160 -0.93 -18.78 -8.47
C TYR A 160 -1.52 -19.40 -9.75
N PHE A 161 -2.61 -18.84 -10.26
CA PHE A 161 -3.26 -19.34 -11.47
C PHE A 161 -2.45 -19.08 -12.75
N ASP A 162 -1.61 -18.05 -12.79
CA ASP A 162 -0.65 -17.83 -13.88
C ASP A 162 0.37 -18.98 -13.95
N VAL A 163 0.83 -19.49 -12.80
CA VAL A 163 1.70 -20.69 -12.75
C VAL A 163 0.95 -21.93 -13.22
N LEU A 164 -0.30 -22.13 -12.77
CA LEU A 164 -1.11 -23.26 -13.23
C LEU A 164 -1.37 -23.22 -14.74
N GLN A 165 -1.71 -22.05 -15.30
CA GLN A 165 -1.87 -21.86 -16.74
C GLN A 165 -0.58 -22.10 -17.51
N ALA A 166 0.57 -21.64 -16.99
CA ALA A 166 1.87 -21.88 -17.61
C ALA A 166 2.22 -23.37 -17.60
N ARG A 167 1.86 -24.08 -16.52
CA ARG A 167 2.03 -25.53 -16.43
C ARG A 167 1.12 -26.28 -17.40
N ASP A 168 -0.16 -25.91 -17.50
CA ASP A 168 -1.09 -26.51 -18.46
C ASP A 168 -0.64 -26.26 -19.91
N SER A 169 -0.06 -25.09 -20.18
CA SER A 169 0.56 -24.78 -21.48
C SER A 169 1.77 -25.67 -21.77
N LEU A 170 2.62 -25.92 -20.76
CA LEU A 170 3.78 -26.82 -20.89
C LEU A 170 3.34 -28.27 -21.11
N ASP A 171 2.36 -28.76 -20.36
CA ASP A 171 1.82 -30.12 -20.53
C ASP A 171 1.19 -30.29 -21.91
N ASN A 172 0.44 -29.30 -22.38
CA ASN A 172 -0.11 -29.28 -23.74
C ASN A 172 0.99 -29.28 -24.81
N ALA A 173 2.07 -28.49 -24.63
CA ALA A 173 3.21 -28.47 -25.56
C ALA A 173 3.97 -29.80 -25.60
N LEU A 174 4.14 -30.46 -24.44
CA LEU A 174 4.75 -31.78 -24.35
C LEU A 174 3.90 -32.84 -25.06
N ALA A 175 2.59 -32.88 -24.77
CA ALA A 175 1.66 -33.82 -25.39
C ALA A 175 1.56 -33.62 -26.91
N ARG A 176 1.52 -32.37 -27.38
CA ARG A 176 1.57 -32.03 -28.82
C ARG A 176 2.83 -32.58 -29.47
N ARG A 177 4.00 -32.31 -28.88
CA ARG A 177 5.29 -32.77 -29.40
C ARG A 177 5.34 -34.29 -29.49
N GLU A 178 4.93 -34.99 -28.43
CA GLU A 178 4.91 -36.46 -28.39
C GLU A 178 3.94 -37.06 -29.42
N SER A 179 2.76 -36.48 -29.58
CA SER A 179 1.79 -36.90 -30.60
C SER A 179 2.34 -36.69 -32.02
N ASN A 180 2.98 -35.54 -32.26
CA ASN A 180 3.58 -35.22 -33.56
C ASN A 180 4.79 -36.11 -33.88
N GLU A 181 5.59 -36.46 -32.86
CA GLU A 181 6.71 -37.40 -33.00
C GLU A 181 6.23 -38.77 -33.47
N ARG A 182 5.18 -39.32 -32.84
CA ARG A 182 4.56 -40.58 -33.28
C ARG A 182 4.06 -40.47 -34.72
N GLN A 183 3.41 -39.35 -35.06
CA GLN A 183 2.91 -39.13 -36.41
C GLN A 183 4.04 -39.06 -37.45
N LEU A 184 5.14 -38.39 -37.13
CA LEU A 184 6.33 -38.32 -37.97
C LEU A 184 6.95 -39.71 -38.16
N GLN A 185 7.07 -40.51 -37.11
CA GLN A 185 7.58 -41.89 -37.19
C GLN A 185 6.70 -42.77 -38.07
N GLN A 186 5.37 -42.70 -37.90
CA GLN A 186 4.41 -43.44 -38.73
C GLN A 186 4.49 -43.02 -40.21
N THR A 187 4.64 -41.72 -40.47
CA THR A 187 4.76 -41.18 -41.83
C THR A 187 6.06 -41.62 -42.50
N LYS A 188 7.18 -41.65 -41.75
CA LYS A 188 8.47 -42.18 -42.23
C LYS A 188 8.36 -43.65 -42.62
N GLN A 189 7.78 -44.48 -41.74
CA GLN A 189 7.59 -45.91 -42.03
C GLN A 189 6.73 -46.13 -43.28
N ARG A 190 5.65 -45.36 -43.46
CA ARG A 190 4.80 -45.41 -44.66
C ARG A 190 5.55 -44.99 -45.93
N TYR A 191 6.45 -44.00 -45.83
CA TYR A 191 7.29 -43.58 -46.95
C TYR A 191 8.30 -44.67 -47.35
N ASP A 192 8.92 -45.33 -46.37
CA ASP A 192 9.92 -46.38 -46.61
C ASP A 192 9.34 -47.58 -47.37
N VAL A 193 8.05 -47.86 -47.20
CA VAL A 193 7.31 -48.88 -47.95
C VAL A 193 6.56 -48.34 -49.19
N GLY A 194 6.74 -47.06 -49.53
CA GLY A 194 6.19 -46.42 -50.73
C GLY A 194 4.70 -46.07 -50.67
N LEU A 195 4.10 -45.99 -49.48
CA LEU A 195 2.66 -45.71 -49.29
C LEU A 195 2.31 -44.22 -49.15
N THR A 196 3.29 -43.32 -49.00
CA THR A 196 3.10 -41.87 -48.85
C THR A 196 4.21 -41.11 -49.56
N ALA A 197 4.03 -39.81 -49.84
CA ALA A 197 5.03 -39.00 -50.53
C ALA A 197 6.10 -38.43 -49.57
N ILE A 198 7.30 -38.15 -50.08
CA ILE A 198 8.36 -37.50 -49.27
C ILE A 198 7.92 -36.13 -48.71
N THR A 199 7.02 -35.44 -49.41
CA THR A 199 6.43 -34.18 -48.96
C THR A 199 5.71 -34.32 -47.62
N ASP A 200 5.08 -35.47 -47.37
CA ASP A 200 4.36 -35.73 -46.12
C ASP A 200 5.33 -35.85 -44.93
N VAL A 201 6.47 -36.52 -45.14
CA VAL A 201 7.55 -36.62 -44.15
C VAL A 201 8.14 -35.25 -43.84
N LEU A 202 8.39 -34.44 -44.87
CA LEU A 202 8.93 -33.08 -44.70
C LEU A 202 7.95 -32.15 -43.98
N ASN A 203 6.65 -32.25 -44.27
CA ASN A 203 5.61 -31.48 -43.58
C ASN A 203 5.50 -31.88 -42.10
N ALA A 204 5.53 -33.18 -41.80
CA ALA A 204 5.52 -33.67 -40.42
C ALA A 204 6.79 -33.24 -39.67
N GLN A 205 7.97 -33.29 -40.30
CA GLN A 205 9.22 -32.84 -39.69
C GLN A 205 9.20 -31.34 -39.38
N ALA A 206 8.77 -30.51 -40.34
CA ALA A 206 8.66 -29.06 -40.11
C ALA A 206 7.70 -28.72 -38.96
N SER A 207 6.59 -29.47 -38.84
CA SER A 207 5.66 -29.34 -37.72
C SER A 207 6.32 -29.72 -36.39
N PHE A 208 7.07 -30.83 -36.34
CA PHE A 208 7.79 -31.28 -35.16
C PHE A 208 8.81 -30.23 -34.69
N ASP A 209 9.64 -29.72 -35.61
CA ASP A 209 10.67 -28.73 -35.33
C ASP A 209 10.06 -27.42 -34.78
N THR A 210 8.88 -27.03 -35.27
CA THR A 210 8.13 -25.86 -34.77
C THR A 210 7.62 -26.07 -33.34
N LEU A 211 7.16 -27.27 -33.00
CA LEU A 211 6.68 -27.59 -31.65
C LEU A 211 7.81 -27.57 -30.61
N GLU A 212 9.04 -27.87 -31.01
CA GLU A 212 10.21 -27.78 -30.13
C GLU A 212 10.47 -26.33 -29.66
N VAL A 213 10.29 -25.36 -30.56
CA VAL A 213 10.37 -23.93 -30.21
C VAL A 213 9.29 -23.56 -29.19
N GLY A 214 8.04 -23.98 -29.41
CA GLY A 214 6.92 -23.72 -28.50
C GLY A 214 7.09 -24.37 -27.12
N LEU A 215 7.69 -25.56 -27.07
CA LEU A 215 8.02 -26.25 -25.82
C LEU A 215 9.03 -25.43 -24.99
N ASN A 216 10.10 -24.94 -25.62
CA ASN A 216 11.11 -24.13 -24.93
C ASN A 216 10.52 -22.81 -24.41
N GLN A 217 9.63 -22.18 -25.18
CA GLN A 217 8.90 -20.98 -24.72
C GLN A 217 8.01 -21.28 -23.51
N SER A 218 7.29 -22.40 -23.52
CA SER A 218 6.41 -22.81 -22.41
C SER A 218 7.19 -23.14 -21.13
N ARG A 219 8.38 -23.75 -21.26
CA ARG A 219 9.30 -23.99 -20.14
C ARG A 219 9.74 -22.68 -19.50
N ASN A 220 10.23 -21.73 -20.30
CA ASN A 220 10.65 -20.42 -19.82
C ASN A 220 9.48 -19.65 -19.17
N ARG A 221 8.27 -19.76 -19.73
CA ARG A 221 7.07 -19.15 -19.14
C ARG A 221 6.77 -19.71 -17.75
N LEU A 222 6.86 -21.03 -17.55
CA LEU A 222 6.65 -21.65 -16.24
C LEU A 222 7.66 -21.10 -15.21
N ASP A 223 8.95 -21.08 -15.54
CA ASP A 223 9.98 -20.58 -14.62
C ASP A 223 9.79 -19.09 -14.28
N THR A 224 9.46 -18.25 -15.26
CA THR A 224 9.21 -16.82 -15.03
C THR A 224 7.94 -16.55 -14.20
N THR A 225 6.90 -17.39 -14.30
CA THR A 225 5.73 -17.29 -13.42
C THR A 225 6.07 -17.63 -11.96
N PHE A 226 6.94 -18.61 -11.72
CA PHE A 226 7.44 -18.91 -10.36
C PHE A 226 8.22 -17.73 -9.76
N LEU A 227 9.05 -17.03 -10.54
CA LEU A 227 9.76 -15.81 -10.07
C LEU A 227 8.78 -14.72 -9.62
N THR A 228 7.64 -14.60 -10.31
CA THR A 228 6.60 -13.64 -9.92
C THR A 228 5.96 -14.00 -8.58
N LEU A 229 5.73 -15.30 -8.35
CA LEU A 229 5.21 -15.81 -7.09
C LEU A 229 6.21 -15.66 -5.94
N GLU A 230 7.49 -15.95 -6.20
CA GLU A 230 8.61 -15.73 -5.26
C GLU A 230 8.71 -14.26 -4.83
N ARG A 231 8.56 -13.32 -5.76
CA ARG A 231 8.57 -11.88 -5.44
C ARG A 231 7.45 -11.47 -4.46
N ILE A 232 6.30 -12.12 -4.53
CA ILE A 232 5.14 -11.82 -3.66
C ILE A 232 5.29 -12.51 -2.29
N THR A 233 5.71 -13.77 -2.30
CA THR A 233 5.85 -14.61 -1.09
C THR A 233 7.16 -14.38 -0.34
N GLY A 234 8.15 -13.76 -0.96
CA GLY A 234 9.46 -13.46 -0.37
C GLY A 234 10.42 -14.67 -0.32
N GLN A 235 10.01 -15.82 -0.83
CA GLN A 235 10.81 -17.05 -0.81
C GLN A 235 10.51 -17.93 -2.04
N PRO A 236 11.46 -18.79 -2.46
CA PRO A 236 11.26 -19.66 -3.62
C PRO A 236 10.23 -20.75 -3.32
N ILE A 237 9.24 -20.89 -4.20
CA ILE A 237 8.19 -21.92 -4.11
C ILE A 237 8.57 -23.11 -4.99
N GLN A 238 8.55 -24.32 -4.43
CA GLN A 238 8.99 -25.53 -5.14
C GLN A 238 7.84 -26.38 -5.67
N GLN A 239 6.70 -26.37 -5.01
CA GLN A 239 5.55 -27.23 -5.32
C GLN A 239 4.25 -26.47 -5.11
N LEU A 240 3.33 -26.56 -6.08
CA LEU A 240 1.98 -25.99 -5.99
C LEU A 240 0.94 -27.06 -6.32
N ALA A 241 -0.17 -27.09 -5.58
CA ALA A 241 -1.29 -27.99 -5.88
C ALA A 241 -2.04 -27.54 -7.14
N ARG A 242 -2.42 -28.47 -8.01
CA ARG A 242 -3.22 -28.16 -9.21
C ARG A 242 -4.69 -27.97 -8.85
N LEU A 243 -5.43 -27.31 -9.74
CA LEU A 243 -6.89 -27.26 -9.64
C LEU A 243 -7.46 -28.64 -10.02
N SER A 244 -8.43 -29.13 -9.24
CA SER A 244 -9.19 -30.33 -9.58
C SER A 244 -10.05 -30.12 -10.83
N GLU A 245 -10.20 -31.18 -11.64
CA GLU A 245 -11.00 -31.13 -12.88
C GLU A 245 -12.51 -31.01 -12.62
N ASP A 246 -12.97 -31.30 -11.40
CA ASP A 246 -14.38 -31.26 -10.98
C ASP A 246 -14.79 -29.92 -10.34
N TYR A 247 -14.03 -28.84 -10.56
CA TYR A 247 -14.35 -27.54 -10.00
C TYR A 247 -15.73 -27.02 -10.48
N PRO A 248 -16.66 -26.66 -9.56
CA PRO A 248 -18.00 -26.26 -9.95
C PRO A 248 -18.02 -24.91 -10.67
N ILE A 249 -18.62 -24.89 -11.86
CA ILE A 249 -18.82 -23.68 -12.68
C ILE A 249 -20.27 -23.22 -12.52
N GLU A 250 -20.47 -22.08 -11.88
CA GLU A 250 -21.79 -21.56 -11.52
C GLU A 250 -21.90 -20.07 -11.83
N ASN A 251 -23.13 -19.59 -12.06
CA ASN A 251 -23.36 -18.15 -12.15
C ASN A 251 -23.14 -17.47 -10.79
N PRO A 252 -22.86 -16.15 -10.76
CA PRO A 252 -22.85 -15.40 -9.51
C PRO A 252 -24.15 -15.63 -8.74
N ASN A 253 -24.05 -15.82 -7.43
CA ASN A 253 -25.20 -16.01 -6.54
C ASN A 253 -25.32 -14.83 -5.56
N PRO A 254 -26.42 -14.06 -5.57
CA PRO A 254 -27.57 -14.15 -6.47
C PRO A 254 -27.25 -13.82 -7.94
N ASN A 255 -27.97 -14.44 -8.89
CA ASN A 255 -27.86 -14.14 -10.31
C ASN A 255 -28.67 -12.87 -10.67
N ASP A 256 -28.34 -11.76 -10.00
CA ASP A 256 -29.00 -10.46 -10.14
C ASP A 256 -27.93 -9.36 -10.14
N GLU A 257 -27.68 -8.77 -11.30
CA GLU A 257 -26.69 -7.70 -11.48
C GLU A 257 -26.93 -6.52 -10.52
N GLU A 258 -28.19 -6.16 -10.30
CA GLU A 258 -28.55 -4.98 -9.53
C GLU A 258 -28.31 -5.18 -8.03
N PHE A 259 -28.44 -6.41 -7.54
CA PHE A 259 -28.02 -6.78 -6.18
C PHE A 259 -26.54 -6.50 -5.95
N TRP A 260 -25.67 -6.94 -6.87
CA TRP A 260 -24.21 -6.75 -6.76
C TRP A 260 -23.83 -5.27 -6.80
N VAL A 261 -24.45 -4.48 -7.67
CA VAL A 261 -24.21 -3.03 -7.76
C VAL A 261 -24.60 -2.33 -6.45
N ASN A 262 -25.79 -2.60 -5.93
CA ASN A 262 -26.27 -1.98 -4.69
C ASN A 262 -25.43 -2.37 -3.48
N TYR A 263 -24.96 -3.62 -3.43
CA TYR A 263 -24.04 -4.06 -2.38
C TYR A 263 -22.69 -3.34 -2.49
N ALA A 264 -22.11 -3.27 -3.69
CA ALA A 264 -20.82 -2.62 -3.91
C ALA A 264 -20.83 -1.14 -3.49
N LEU A 265 -21.89 -0.40 -3.83
CA LEU A 265 -22.02 1.01 -3.47
C LEU A 265 -22.09 1.26 -1.95
N GLN A 266 -22.42 0.23 -1.16
CA GLN A 266 -22.51 0.30 0.30
C GLN A 266 -21.28 -0.26 1.02
N HIS A 267 -20.62 -1.27 0.43
CA HIS A 267 -19.60 -2.06 1.10
C HIS A 267 -18.21 -2.00 0.47
N ASN A 268 -18.07 -1.50 -0.78
CA ASN A 268 -16.77 -1.39 -1.42
C ASN A 268 -15.85 -0.44 -0.61
N PRO A 269 -14.66 -0.90 -0.16
CA PRO A 269 -13.77 -0.07 0.65
C PRO A 269 -13.25 1.18 -0.10
N GLY A 270 -13.13 1.13 -1.42
CA GLY A 270 -12.77 2.30 -2.24
C GLY A 270 -13.84 3.39 -2.22
N VAL A 271 -15.12 3.03 -2.34
CA VAL A 271 -16.25 3.97 -2.20
C VAL A 271 -16.29 4.56 -0.79
N LEU A 272 -16.17 3.71 0.24
CA LEU A 272 -16.17 4.16 1.63
C LEU A 272 -14.98 5.08 1.91
N SER A 273 -13.79 4.77 1.40
CA SER A 273 -12.61 5.63 1.51
C SER A 273 -12.83 6.99 0.86
N ALA A 274 -13.39 7.03 -0.35
CA ALA A 274 -13.73 8.28 -1.03
C ALA A 274 -14.79 9.11 -0.28
N GLU A 275 -15.77 8.45 0.34
CA GLU A 275 -16.76 9.11 1.21
C GLU A 275 -16.10 9.73 2.44
N ARG A 276 -15.18 9.01 3.10
CA ARG A 276 -14.39 9.55 4.23
C ARG A 276 -13.47 10.69 3.77
N GLY A 277 -12.93 10.62 2.55
CA GLY A 277 -12.17 11.71 1.91
C GLY A 277 -13.00 12.98 1.74
N TYR A 278 -14.22 12.86 1.20
CA TYR A 278 -15.15 13.98 1.09
C TYR A 278 -15.51 14.58 2.47
N ARG A 279 -15.78 13.73 3.47
CA ARG A 279 -16.05 14.19 4.85
C ARG A 279 -14.86 14.92 5.46
N THR A 280 -13.63 14.45 5.21
CA THR A 280 -12.38 15.11 5.63
C THR A 280 -12.27 16.49 4.99
N ALA A 281 -12.49 16.60 3.67
CA ALA A 281 -12.46 17.88 2.97
C ALA A 281 -13.55 18.85 3.47
N ARG A 282 -14.74 18.33 3.85
CA ARG A 282 -15.79 19.13 4.50
C ARG A 282 -15.35 19.67 5.85
N TRP A 283 -14.75 18.85 6.71
CA TRP A 283 -14.23 19.31 8.01
C TRP A 283 -13.07 20.30 7.87
N ASN A 284 -12.17 20.09 6.90
CA ASN A 284 -11.11 21.04 6.57
C ASN A 284 -11.67 22.41 6.18
N HIS A 285 -12.67 22.44 5.28
CA HIS A 285 -13.34 23.69 4.90
C HIS A 285 -14.02 24.38 6.10
N TRP A 286 -14.73 23.61 6.94
CA TRP A 286 -15.31 24.14 8.18
C TRP A 286 -14.26 24.75 9.12
N ASN A 287 -13.13 24.07 9.29
CA ASN A 287 -12.02 24.59 10.10
C ASN A 287 -11.45 25.89 9.51
N THR A 288 -11.26 25.96 8.19
CA THR A 288 -10.82 27.18 7.49
C THR A 288 -11.82 28.32 7.66
N LEU A 289 -13.12 28.03 7.57
CA LEU A 289 -14.20 29.01 7.72
C LEU A 289 -14.29 29.55 9.15
N LEU A 290 -14.15 28.69 10.16
CA LEU A 290 -14.13 29.09 11.57
C LEU A 290 -12.90 29.92 11.91
N ASN A 291 -11.74 29.54 11.37
CA ASN A 291 -10.55 30.37 11.45
C ASN A 291 -10.83 31.72 10.79
N TYR A 292 -11.42 31.78 9.59
CA TYR A 292 -11.78 33.03 8.92
C TYR A 292 -12.64 33.96 9.79
N PHE A 293 -13.64 33.43 10.51
CA PHE A 293 -14.49 34.19 11.43
C PHE A 293 -13.89 34.42 12.82
N SER A 294 -12.70 33.90 13.11
CA SER A 294 -11.99 34.14 14.37
C SER A 294 -12.80 33.80 15.62
N VAL A 295 -13.36 32.58 15.65
CA VAL A 295 -14.16 32.09 16.79
C VAL A 295 -13.37 32.15 18.11
N PRO A 296 -14.01 32.52 19.24
CA PRO A 296 -13.37 32.57 20.55
C PRO A 296 -12.74 31.24 20.96
N SER A 297 -11.66 31.34 21.74
CA SER A 297 -11.09 30.20 22.48
C SER A 297 -10.91 30.55 23.96
N ILE A 298 -11.05 29.55 24.83
CA ILE A 298 -10.78 29.65 26.27
C ILE A 298 -9.64 28.71 26.58
N ASN A 299 -8.56 29.24 27.14
CA ASN A 299 -7.39 28.47 27.55
C ASN A 299 -7.07 28.75 29.01
N LEU A 300 -6.76 27.68 29.75
CA LEU A 300 -6.19 27.74 31.08
C LEU A 300 -4.67 27.65 30.95
N ASN A 301 -3.95 28.62 31.50
CA ASN A 301 -2.50 28.59 31.62
C ASN A 301 -2.12 28.76 33.09
N MET A 302 -1.36 27.83 33.62
CA MET A 302 -0.76 27.91 34.95
C MET A 302 0.76 27.86 34.80
N THR A 303 1.45 28.89 35.27
CA THR A 303 2.91 28.94 35.25
C THR A 303 3.43 29.08 36.67
N TYR A 304 4.25 28.12 37.09
CA TYR A 304 5.11 28.26 38.24
C TYR A 304 6.51 28.60 37.75
N SER A 305 7.12 29.67 38.26
CA SER A 305 8.44 30.12 37.86
C SER A 305 9.29 30.48 39.07
N TYR A 306 10.51 29.97 39.07
CA TYR A 306 11.60 30.34 39.96
C TYR A 306 12.71 30.96 39.11
N SER A 307 13.22 32.10 39.53
CA SER A 307 14.38 32.74 38.91
C SER A 307 15.24 33.41 39.95
N GLU A 308 16.54 33.32 39.76
CA GLU A 308 17.57 33.90 40.58
C GLU A 308 18.40 34.85 39.72
N SER A 309 18.46 36.11 40.13
CA SER A 309 19.20 37.16 39.45
C SER A 309 19.83 38.09 40.49
N PRO A 310 21.09 38.53 40.34
CA PRO A 310 21.71 39.43 41.31
C PRO A 310 20.91 40.72 41.55
N ILE A 311 20.79 41.19 42.81
CA ILE A 311 20.11 42.45 43.16
C ILE A 311 21.06 43.65 43.07
N GLU A 312 20.60 44.76 42.47
CA GLU A 312 21.16 46.10 42.70
C GLU A 312 20.44 46.78 43.87
N ASP A 313 21.18 47.43 44.76
CA ASP A 313 20.61 48.45 45.66
C ASP A 313 20.20 49.67 44.81
N PRO A 314 18.91 50.05 44.77
CA PRO A 314 18.42 51.12 43.91
C PRO A 314 18.96 52.51 44.28
N PHE A 315 19.55 52.68 45.46
CA PHE A 315 20.10 53.96 45.94
C PHE A 315 21.62 54.02 45.90
N THR A 316 22.30 52.92 46.25
CA THR A 316 23.78 52.89 46.29
C THR A 316 24.41 52.29 45.03
N GLN A 317 23.64 51.55 44.23
CA GLN A 317 24.08 50.87 43.01
C GLN A 317 25.30 49.95 43.21
N LEU A 318 25.62 49.59 44.47
CA LEU A 318 26.62 48.57 44.77
C LEU A 318 26.01 47.18 44.62
N ASP A 319 26.83 46.23 44.15
CA ASP A 319 26.50 44.81 44.26
C ASP A 319 26.31 44.48 45.74
N THR A 320 25.08 44.16 46.10
CA THR A 320 24.73 43.90 47.50
C THR A 320 25.27 42.55 47.98
N GLY A 321 25.71 41.68 47.05
CA GLY A 321 26.07 40.29 47.32
C GLY A 321 24.86 39.40 47.63
N TYR A 322 23.64 39.91 47.42
CA TYR A 322 22.40 39.16 47.59
C TYR A 322 21.75 38.89 46.22
N ASP A 323 21.25 37.67 46.06
CA ASP A 323 20.49 37.27 44.89
C ASP A 323 18.99 37.56 45.06
N LEU A 324 18.35 38.06 43.99
CA LEU A 324 16.91 38.21 43.89
C LEU A 324 16.33 36.86 43.57
N ILE A 325 15.84 36.20 44.60
CA ILE A 325 15.02 35.01 44.43
C ILE A 325 13.60 35.46 44.13
N SER A 326 13.17 35.23 42.90
CA SER A 326 11.80 35.44 42.43
C SER A 326 11.13 34.07 42.30
N GLU A 327 10.17 33.80 43.18
CA GLU A 327 9.28 32.64 43.08
C GLU A 327 7.86 33.15 42.84
N SER A 328 7.21 32.63 41.81
CA SER A 328 5.84 33.04 41.46
C SER A 328 5.03 31.87 40.93
N ILE A 329 3.79 31.78 41.40
CA ILE A 329 2.75 30.96 40.79
C ILE A 329 1.71 31.89 40.17
N SER A 330 1.51 31.76 38.87
CA SER A 330 0.52 32.52 38.11
C SER A 330 -0.49 31.55 37.52
N THR A 331 -1.77 31.77 37.80
CA THR A 331 -2.88 31.05 37.17
C THR A 331 -3.68 32.06 36.37
N ASN A 332 -3.76 31.86 35.07
CA ASN A 332 -4.51 32.70 34.16
C ASN A 332 -5.50 31.85 33.38
N ILE A 333 -6.78 32.17 33.51
CA ILE A 333 -7.81 31.69 32.58
C ILE A 333 -8.02 32.81 31.57
N GLY A 334 -7.51 32.60 30.37
CA GLY A 334 -7.54 33.57 29.29
C GLY A 334 -8.69 33.26 28.33
N PHE A 335 -9.58 34.24 28.16
CA PHE A 335 -10.49 34.29 27.02
C PHE A 335 -9.84 35.09 25.89
N SER A 336 -9.71 34.52 24.71
CA SER A 336 -9.16 35.22 23.55
C SER A 336 -10.12 35.19 22.36
N ILE A 337 -10.38 36.38 21.80
CA ILE A 337 -10.98 36.57 20.49
C ILE A 337 -9.96 37.32 19.64
N GLY A 338 -9.38 36.66 18.64
CA GLY A 338 -8.39 37.29 17.76
C GLY A 338 -8.98 37.68 16.41
N PHE A 339 -9.37 38.94 16.21
CA PHE A 339 -9.78 39.42 14.88
C PHE A 339 -8.54 39.79 14.04
N SER A 340 -8.47 39.29 12.80
CA SER A 340 -7.44 39.71 11.83
C SER A 340 -8.03 40.65 10.79
N VAL A 341 -7.49 41.85 10.70
CA VAL A 341 -8.01 42.95 9.86
C VAL A 341 -7.48 42.89 8.40
N ALA A 342 -6.35 42.20 8.16
CA ALA A 342 -5.78 41.97 6.82
C ALA A 342 -6.16 40.58 6.28
N GLY A 343 -7.04 40.53 5.27
CA GLY A 343 -7.83 39.31 4.95
C GLY A 343 -7.57 38.62 3.62
N GLY A 344 -6.84 39.19 2.66
CA GLY A 344 -6.72 38.65 1.29
C GLY A 344 -6.28 37.17 1.24
N ARG A 345 -5.27 36.81 2.04
CA ARG A 345 -4.80 35.42 2.18
C ARG A 345 -5.88 34.49 2.77
N ARG A 346 -6.58 34.90 3.83
CA ARG A 346 -7.61 34.08 4.49
C ARG A 346 -8.85 33.90 3.61
N ILE A 347 -9.23 34.94 2.85
CA ILE A 347 -10.29 34.87 1.84
C ILE A 347 -9.92 33.86 0.75
N SER A 348 -8.70 33.96 0.22
CA SER A 348 -8.20 33.02 -0.78
C SER A 348 -8.15 31.59 -0.24
N GLN A 349 -7.63 31.38 0.98
CA GLN A 349 -7.62 30.06 1.65
C GLN A 349 -9.03 29.48 1.82
N ASN A 350 -10.01 30.29 2.20
CA ASN A 350 -11.39 29.84 2.30
C ASN A 350 -11.94 29.41 0.93
N ARG A 351 -11.70 30.19 -0.13
CA ARG A 351 -12.07 29.82 -1.52
C ARG A 351 -11.42 28.52 -1.96
N VAL A 352 -10.11 28.37 -1.73
CA VAL A 352 -9.36 27.14 -2.02
C VAL A 352 -9.98 25.95 -1.28
N SER A 353 -10.25 26.07 0.02
CA SER A 353 -10.85 24.99 0.81
C SER A 353 -12.26 24.59 0.33
N ALA A 354 -13.06 25.56 -0.14
CA ALA A 354 -14.38 25.31 -0.72
C ALA A 354 -14.26 24.53 -2.04
N LEU A 355 -13.30 24.89 -2.90
CA LEU A 355 -13.00 24.19 -4.14
C LEU A 355 -12.45 22.78 -3.88
N SER A 356 -11.55 22.60 -2.91
CA SER A 356 -11.04 21.27 -2.52
C SER A 356 -12.14 20.35 -1.99
N ARG A 357 -13.13 20.90 -1.27
CA ARG A 357 -14.33 20.16 -0.85
C ARG A 357 -15.16 19.71 -2.05
N GLU A 358 -15.37 20.60 -3.02
CA GLU A 358 -16.12 20.26 -4.24
C GLU A 358 -15.38 19.22 -5.08
N GLN A 359 -14.06 19.36 -5.25
CA GLN A 359 -13.23 18.36 -5.90
C GLN A 359 -13.35 16.99 -5.21
N SER A 360 -13.31 16.95 -3.88
CA SER A 360 -13.48 15.69 -3.14
C SER A 360 -14.88 15.09 -3.28
N ARG A 361 -15.92 15.93 -3.44
CA ARG A 361 -17.27 15.47 -3.75
C ARG A 361 -17.33 14.82 -5.14
N LEU A 362 -16.75 15.47 -6.14
CA LEU A 362 -16.69 14.95 -7.51
C LEU A 362 -15.88 13.65 -7.58
N ASN A 363 -14.76 13.56 -6.86
CA ASN A 363 -13.98 12.32 -6.74
C ASN A 363 -14.81 11.18 -6.12
N MET A 364 -15.60 11.44 -5.08
CA MET A 364 -16.50 10.45 -4.48
C MET A 364 -17.59 10.00 -5.47
N ILE A 365 -18.19 10.92 -6.23
CA ILE A 365 -19.20 10.59 -7.25
C ILE A 365 -18.57 9.75 -8.36
N ASN A 366 -17.40 10.15 -8.87
CA ASN A 366 -16.69 9.41 -9.90
C ASN A 366 -16.32 8.00 -9.42
N GLN A 367 -15.82 7.86 -8.18
CA GLN A 367 -15.53 6.54 -7.61
C GLN A 367 -16.77 5.63 -7.56
N ARG A 368 -17.95 6.18 -7.22
CA ARG A 368 -19.20 5.41 -7.24
C ARG A 368 -19.57 4.95 -8.65
N LEU A 369 -19.49 5.85 -9.63
CA LEU A 369 -19.78 5.53 -11.03
C LEU A 369 -18.81 4.48 -11.59
N THR A 370 -17.52 4.60 -11.28
CA THR A 370 -16.50 3.62 -11.70
C THR A 370 -16.75 2.25 -11.08
N ILE A 371 -17.08 2.18 -9.79
CA ILE A 371 -17.40 0.89 -9.16
C ILE A 371 -18.68 0.30 -9.73
N GLU A 372 -19.72 1.10 -9.98
CA GLU A 372 -20.92 0.61 -10.66
C GLU A 372 -20.60 0.02 -12.04
N GLU A 373 -19.86 0.74 -12.87
CA GLU A 373 -19.43 0.26 -14.19
C GLU A 373 -18.64 -1.05 -14.09
N GLN A 374 -17.65 -1.11 -13.20
CA GLN A 374 -16.79 -2.28 -13.01
C GLN A 374 -17.58 -3.49 -12.53
N VAL A 375 -18.53 -3.33 -11.61
CA VAL A 375 -19.37 -4.43 -11.12
C VAL A 375 -20.26 -4.97 -12.23
N ARG A 376 -20.94 -4.10 -12.99
CA ARG A 376 -21.79 -4.53 -14.12
C ARG A 376 -20.97 -5.26 -15.18
N ALA A 377 -19.80 -4.72 -15.53
CA ALA A 377 -18.90 -5.36 -16.50
C ALA A 377 -18.42 -6.72 -16.01
N LEU A 378 -17.94 -6.84 -14.77
CA LEU A 378 -17.44 -8.10 -14.21
C LEU A 378 -18.56 -9.14 -14.05
N PHE A 379 -19.75 -8.73 -13.58
CA PHE A 379 -20.90 -9.63 -13.47
C PHE A 379 -21.25 -10.25 -14.83
N ARG A 380 -21.38 -9.41 -15.87
CA ARG A 380 -21.67 -9.87 -17.25
C ARG A 380 -20.55 -10.75 -17.80
N ASN A 381 -19.29 -10.41 -17.52
CA ASN A 381 -18.15 -11.22 -17.93
C ASN A 381 -18.19 -12.61 -17.30
N VAL A 382 -18.47 -12.72 -16.00
CA VAL A 382 -18.58 -14.03 -15.32
C VAL A 382 -19.71 -14.85 -15.94
N VAL A 383 -20.90 -14.28 -16.11
CA VAL A 383 -22.05 -14.97 -16.75
C VAL A 383 -21.71 -15.41 -18.18
N GLN A 384 -21.04 -14.55 -18.95
CA GLN A 384 -20.59 -14.89 -20.29
C GLN A 384 -19.54 -16.01 -20.29
N THR A 385 -18.61 -16.00 -19.35
CA THR A 385 -17.57 -17.02 -19.23
C THR A 385 -18.15 -18.37 -18.82
N VAL A 386 -19.20 -18.41 -17.99
CA VAL A 386 -19.95 -19.66 -17.70
C VAL A 386 -20.51 -20.27 -18.99
N LEU A 387 -21.17 -19.46 -19.83
CA LEU A 387 -21.69 -19.92 -21.13
C LEU A 387 -20.57 -20.33 -22.10
N GLN A 388 -19.43 -19.64 -22.04
CA GLN A 388 -18.26 -19.94 -22.86
C GLN A 388 -17.64 -21.29 -22.49
N ILE A 389 -17.58 -21.63 -21.22
CA ILE A 389 -17.07 -22.93 -20.75
C ILE A 389 -17.93 -24.07 -21.29
N ASP A 390 -19.26 -23.98 -21.17
CA ASP A 390 -20.20 -24.97 -21.73
C ASP A 390 -20.03 -25.16 -23.25
N ALA A 391 -19.83 -24.06 -23.99
CA ALA A 391 -19.58 -24.13 -25.43
C ALA A 391 -18.21 -24.75 -25.77
N LEU A 392 -17.17 -24.47 -24.97
CA LEU A 392 -15.83 -25.03 -25.14
C LEU A 392 -15.78 -26.52 -24.81
N GLU A 393 -16.55 -27.00 -23.84
CA GLU A 393 -16.70 -28.42 -23.53
C GLU A 393 -17.28 -29.20 -24.72
N ARG A 394 -18.37 -28.69 -25.32
CA ARG A 394 -18.96 -29.27 -26.54
C ARG A 394 -18.03 -29.20 -27.74
N SER A 395 -17.30 -28.09 -27.87
CA SER A 395 -16.27 -27.91 -28.90
C SER A 395 -15.14 -28.92 -28.74
N LEU A 396 -14.70 -29.19 -27.50
CA LEU A 396 -13.69 -30.17 -27.20
C LEU A 396 -14.13 -31.58 -27.62
N GLU A 397 -15.35 -31.99 -27.28
CA GLU A 397 -15.92 -33.26 -27.71
C GLU A 397 -15.95 -33.38 -29.25
N SER A 398 -16.37 -32.32 -29.94
CA SER A 398 -16.41 -32.26 -31.40
C SER A 398 -15.01 -32.37 -32.04
N ASN A 399 -14.01 -31.71 -31.46
CA ASN A 399 -12.62 -31.78 -31.94
C ASN A 399 -12.00 -33.17 -31.70
N ARG A 400 -12.36 -33.85 -30.59
CA ARG A 400 -11.94 -35.24 -30.34
C ARG A 400 -12.50 -36.19 -31.40
N ALA A 401 -13.80 -36.09 -31.68
CA ALA A 401 -14.44 -36.91 -32.71
C ALA A 401 -13.89 -36.60 -34.12
N SER A 402 -13.62 -35.33 -34.42
CA SER A 402 -13.01 -34.93 -35.69
C SER A 402 -11.60 -35.51 -35.86
N LEU A 403 -10.79 -35.51 -34.80
CA LEU A 403 -9.46 -36.09 -34.85
C LEU A 403 -9.53 -37.59 -35.13
N ASP A 404 -10.34 -38.34 -34.37
CA ASP A 404 -10.52 -39.78 -34.54
C ASP A 404 -10.97 -40.14 -35.98
N ALA A 405 -11.91 -39.38 -36.54
CA ALA A 405 -12.38 -39.59 -37.91
C ALA A 405 -11.29 -39.29 -38.96
N THR A 406 -10.51 -38.22 -38.77
CA THR A 406 -9.44 -37.83 -39.70
C THR A 406 -8.25 -38.79 -39.62
N GLU A 407 -7.89 -39.27 -38.43
CA GLU A 407 -6.84 -40.29 -38.23
C GLU A 407 -7.22 -41.60 -38.94
N LYS A 408 -8.43 -42.11 -38.72
CA LYS A 408 -8.94 -43.30 -39.44
C LYS A 408 -8.99 -43.08 -40.96
N GLY A 409 -9.40 -41.89 -41.38
CA GLY A 409 -9.42 -41.51 -42.79
C GLY A 409 -8.02 -41.51 -43.43
N TYR A 410 -7.01 -41.07 -42.69
CA TYR A 410 -5.60 -41.08 -43.11
C TYR A 410 -5.03 -42.51 -43.13
N GLU A 411 -5.44 -43.35 -42.18
CA GLU A 411 -5.03 -44.76 -42.15
C GLU A 411 -5.44 -45.50 -43.42
N VAL A 412 -6.64 -45.24 -43.93
CA VAL A 412 -7.18 -45.84 -45.17
C VAL A 412 -6.90 -45.02 -46.45
N GLY A 413 -6.14 -43.92 -46.34
CA GLY A 413 -5.72 -43.11 -47.50
C GLY A 413 -6.78 -42.17 -48.09
N THR A 414 -7.89 -41.93 -47.38
CA THR A 414 -8.96 -41.00 -47.80
C THR A 414 -8.74 -39.56 -47.33
N ARG A 415 -7.77 -39.35 -46.43
CA ARG A 415 -7.38 -38.05 -45.86
C ARG A 415 -5.87 -37.89 -45.96
N ASN A 416 -5.39 -36.66 -45.99
CA ASN A 416 -3.95 -36.36 -46.04
C ASN A 416 -3.37 -36.13 -44.62
N ILE A 417 -2.04 -36.18 -44.51
CA ILE A 417 -1.34 -35.95 -43.24
C ILE A 417 -1.57 -34.53 -42.69
N ILE A 418 -1.70 -33.53 -43.56
CA ILE A 418 -1.89 -32.13 -43.16
C ILE A 418 -3.21 -31.98 -42.41
N GLU A 419 -4.26 -32.68 -42.84
CA GLU A 419 -5.56 -32.71 -42.17
C GLU A 419 -5.48 -33.35 -40.79
N VAL A 420 -4.71 -34.43 -40.62
CA VAL A 420 -4.44 -35.04 -39.29
C VAL A 420 -3.72 -34.05 -38.39
N LEU A 421 -2.62 -33.45 -38.88
CA LEU A 421 -1.84 -32.47 -38.12
C LEU A 421 -2.69 -31.26 -37.71
N ASN A 422 -3.56 -30.79 -38.60
CA ASN A 422 -4.50 -29.70 -38.32
C ASN A 422 -5.56 -30.10 -37.29
N ALA A 423 -6.13 -31.30 -37.40
CA ALA A 423 -7.11 -31.82 -36.44
C ALA A 423 -6.48 -32.00 -35.04
N GLN A 424 -5.25 -32.50 -34.96
CA GLN A 424 -4.49 -32.61 -33.71
C GLN A 424 -4.27 -31.21 -33.11
N ASN A 425 -3.81 -30.26 -33.92
CA ASN A 425 -3.63 -28.88 -33.48
C ASN A 425 -4.93 -28.25 -32.98
N ALA A 426 -6.07 -28.53 -33.62
CA ALA A 426 -7.38 -28.04 -33.21
C ALA A 426 -7.80 -28.65 -31.86
N LEU A 427 -7.66 -29.96 -31.66
CA LEU A 427 -7.94 -30.64 -30.39
C LEU A 427 -7.12 -30.07 -29.24
N PHE A 428 -5.80 -30.05 -29.37
CA PHE A 428 -4.94 -29.55 -28.30
C PHE A 428 -5.18 -28.06 -28.02
N SER A 429 -5.66 -27.29 -29.00
CA SER A 429 -6.01 -25.87 -28.80
C SER A 429 -7.34 -25.74 -28.06
N ALA A 430 -8.32 -26.58 -28.39
CA ALA A 430 -9.59 -26.64 -27.67
C ALA A 430 -9.38 -27.02 -26.19
N GLU A 431 -8.52 -28.01 -25.91
CA GLU A 431 -8.18 -28.43 -24.54
C GLU A 431 -7.53 -27.30 -23.72
N LEU A 432 -6.51 -26.65 -24.29
CA LEU A 432 -5.83 -25.55 -23.62
C LEU A 432 -6.75 -24.35 -23.42
N ASN A 433 -7.59 -24.02 -24.41
CA ASN A 433 -8.57 -22.94 -24.30
C ASN A 433 -9.60 -23.21 -23.19
N LEU A 434 -10.10 -24.44 -23.06
CA LEU A 434 -11.01 -24.82 -21.97
C LEU A 434 -10.34 -24.62 -20.61
N ARG A 435 -9.14 -25.19 -20.41
CA ARG A 435 -8.39 -25.05 -19.14
C ARG A 435 -8.13 -23.58 -18.78
N ASN A 436 -7.66 -22.78 -19.73
CA ASN A 436 -7.42 -21.35 -19.51
C ASN A 436 -8.70 -20.58 -19.19
N THR A 437 -9.83 -20.96 -19.78
CA THR A 437 -11.13 -20.31 -19.53
C THR A 437 -11.65 -20.64 -18.13
N VAL A 438 -11.45 -21.86 -17.64
CA VAL A 438 -11.77 -22.25 -16.25
C VAL A 438 -10.95 -21.43 -15.24
N HIS A 439 -9.64 -21.29 -15.45
CA HIS A 439 -8.79 -20.43 -14.61
C HIS A 439 -9.24 -18.96 -14.65
N THR A 440 -9.62 -18.49 -15.83
CA THR A 440 -10.16 -17.13 -16.03
C THR A 440 -11.48 -16.94 -15.26
N TYR A 441 -12.39 -17.90 -15.29
CA TYR A 441 -13.64 -17.87 -14.52
C TYR A 441 -13.38 -17.70 -13.02
N ILE A 442 -12.47 -18.49 -12.44
CA ILE A 442 -12.13 -18.42 -11.01
C ILE A 442 -11.59 -17.03 -10.64
N THR A 443 -10.63 -16.53 -11.42
CA THR A 443 -10.04 -15.21 -11.16
C THR A 443 -11.07 -14.08 -11.33
N GLN A 444 -11.98 -14.17 -12.31
CA GLN A 444 -13.06 -13.21 -12.52
C GLN A 444 -14.10 -13.23 -11.39
N MET A 445 -14.48 -14.41 -10.90
CA MET A 445 -15.40 -14.54 -9.77
C MET A 445 -14.83 -13.90 -8.50
N LEU A 446 -13.54 -14.15 -8.20
CA LEU A 446 -12.85 -13.50 -7.08
C LEU A 446 -12.70 -11.99 -7.31
N GLN A 447 -12.45 -11.57 -8.55
CA GLN A 447 -12.42 -10.14 -8.92
C GLN A 447 -13.77 -9.47 -8.70
N LEU A 448 -14.88 -10.14 -9.02
CA LEU A 448 -16.23 -9.63 -8.74
C LEU A 448 -16.42 -9.45 -7.22
N LYS A 449 -16.11 -10.48 -6.42
CA LYS A 449 -16.13 -10.40 -4.94
C LYS A 449 -15.26 -9.26 -4.42
N GLN A 450 -14.09 -9.03 -5.02
CA GLN A 450 -13.19 -7.92 -4.68
C GLN A 450 -13.83 -6.56 -4.95
N THR A 451 -14.35 -6.37 -6.17
CA THR A 451 -14.94 -5.09 -6.59
C THR A 451 -16.17 -4.73 -5.76
N VAL A 452 -16.94 -5.72 -5.29
CA VAL A 452 -18.06 -5.44 -4.37
C VAL A 452 -17.66 -5.31 -2.90
N GLY A 453 -16.41 -5.64 -2.55
CA GLY A 453 -15.89 -5.59 -1.19
C GLY A 453 -16.18 -6.81 -0.32
N MET A 454 -16.64 -7.92 -0.90
CA MET A 454 -16.93 -9.18 -0.19
C MET A 454 -15.72 -10.11 -0.04
N LEU A 455 -14.67 -9.92 -0.86
CA LEU A 455 -13.51 -10.80 -0.88
C LEU A 455 -12.82 -10.83 0.48
N ASN A 456 -12.59 -12.03 0.99
CA ASN A 456 -11.96 -12.28 2.27
C ASN A 456 -11.13 -13.58 2.24
N PRO A 457 -10.28 -13.83 3.25
CA PRO A 457 -9.44 -15.03 3.27
C PRO A 457 -10.21 -16.37 3.27
N ASN A 458 -11.48 -16.41 3.69
CA ASN A 458 -12.27 -17.64 3.63
C ASN A 458 -12.62 -18.05 2.20
N ASP A 459 -12.67 -17.10 1.25
CA ASP A 459 -12.84 -17.42 -0.17
C ASP A 459 -11.65 -18.24 -0.70
N LEU A 460 -10.45 -18.01 -0.14
CA LEU A 460 -9.28 -18.83 -0.45
C LEU A 460 -9.39 -20.22 0.16
N LEU A 461 -9.92 -20.34 1.38
CA LEU A 461 -10.17 -21.64 2.01
C LEU A 461 -11.16 -22.48 1.23
N GLU A 462 -12.21 -21.85 0.70
CA GLU A 462 -13.20 -22.52 -0.15
C GLU A 462 -12.56 -23.01 -1.45
N LEU A 463 -11.79 -22.16 -2.11
CA LEU A 463 -11.06 -22.52 -3.33
C LEU A 463 -10.00 -23.61 -3.09
N ASN A 464 -9.34 -23.60 -1.92
CA ASN A 464 -8.33 -24.58 -1.55
C ASN A 464 -8.88 -26.01 -1.45
N LYS A 465 -10.18 -26.17 -1.15
CA LYS A 465 -10.84 -27.49 -1.11
C LYS A 465 -10.91 -28.17 -2.46
N HIS A 466 -10.83 -27.38 -3.54
CA HIS A 466 -10.83 -27.88 -4.92
C HIS A 466 -9.42 -27.98 -5.51
N MET A 467 -8.38 -27.90 -4.66
CA MET A 467 -7.00 -28.13 -5.08
C MET A 467 -6.64 -29.61 -4.90
N ASP A 468 -6.09 -30.20 -5.95
CA ASP A 468 -5.56 -31.56 -5.95
C ASP A 468 -4.12 -31.55 -5.40
N HIS A 469 -3.98 -32.03 -4.16
CA HIS A 469 -2.70 -32.05 -3.44
C HIS A 469 -1.79 -33.20 -3.85
N ASP A 470 -2.33 -34.21 -4.54
CA ASP A 470 -1.56 -35.33 -5.07
C ASP A 470 -0.95 -34.99 -6.45
N ASN A 471 -1.51 -34.00 -7.14
CA ASN A 471 -1.05 -33.51 -8.45
C ASN A 471 -0.36 -32.14 -8.33
N VAL A 472 0.97 -32.15 -8.27
CA VAL A 472 1.78 -30.95 -8.00
C VAL A 472 2.49 -30.38 -9.22
N VAL A 473 2.68 -29.06 -9.21
CA VAL A 473 3.44 -28.31 -10.20
C VAL A 473 4.80 -27.93 -9.63
N THR A 474 5.88 -28.24 -10.35
CA THR A 474 7.25 -27.86 -9.99
C THR A 474 7.90 -27.00 -11.09
N PRO A 475 8.85 -26.11 -10.76
CA PRO A 475 9.60 -25.33 -11.75
C PRO A 475 10.46 -26.24 -12.63
N VAL A 476 10.75 -25.83 -13.87
CA VAL A 476 11.52 -26.64 -14.83
C VAL A 476 12.98 -26.76 -14.37
N SER A 477 13.54 -25.70 -13.79
CA SER A 477 14.89 -25.68 -13.22
C SER A 477 15.13 -26.76 -12.16
N SER A 478 14.08 -27.17 -11.42
CA SER A 478 14.18 -28.26 -10.44
C SER A 478 14.25 -29.66 -11.07
N MET A 479 13.81 -29.82 -12.33
CA MET A 479 13.81 -31.11 -13.03
C MET A 479 15.17 -31.44 -13.67
N SER A 480 16.04 -30.45 -13.88
CA SER A 480 17.39 -30.64 -14.46
C SER A 480 18.44 -31.13 -13.45
N GLY A 481 18.08 -31.27 -12.17
CA GLY A 481 18.97 -31.69 -11.08
C GLY A 481 18.89 -33.18 -10.72
N LYS A 482 18.15 -33.99 -11.48
CA LYS A 482 18.14 -35.47 -11.41
C LYS A 482 18.53 -36.03 -12.76
#